data_AF-A0A094L9N5-F1
#
_entry.id   AF-A0A094L9N5-F1
#
_cell.length_a   1.000
_cell.length_b   1.000
_cell.length_c   1.000
_cell.angle_alpha   90.00
_cell.angle_beta   90.00
_cell.angle_gamma   90.00
#
_symmetry.space_group_name_H-M   'P 1'
#
loop_
_entity.id
_entity.type
_entity.pdbx_description
1 polymer ?
#
loop_
_entity_poly.entity_id
_entity_poly.type
_entity_poly.pdbx_seq_one_letter_code
_entity_poly.pdbx_strand_id
1 'polypeptide(L)' 'MANIISAIIFALLVAAGTLGVTSLAMYVLHRNPDDRDAQQRQRIEYAFFGIAAIVVMLLMWYAL' A
#
# COMPACT_ATOMS: atom_id res chain seq x y z
N MET A 1 -21.55 22.41 -4.92
CA MET A 1 -21.59 21.61 -3.67
C MET A 1 -20.43 20.64 -3.73
N ALA A 2 -19.52 20.67 -2.76
CA ALA A 2 -18.49 19.64 -2.67
C ALA A 2 -19.18 18.28 -2.49
N ASN A 3 -18.93 17.34 -3.39
CA ASN A 3 -19.51 16.01 -3.29
C ASN A 3 -18.78 15.27 -2.17
N ILE A 4 -19.44 15.10 -1.03
CA ILE A 4 -18.88 14.44 0.15
C ILE A 4 -18.41 13.01 -0.17
N ILE A 5 -19.06 12.34 -1.13
CA ILE A 5 -18.64 11.02 -1.61
C ILE A 5 -17.27 11.11 -2.28
N SER A 6 -17.06 12.07 -3.18
CA SER A 6 -15.76 12.28 -3.83
C SER A 6 -14.66 12.63 -2.82
N ALA A 7 -14.98 13.39 -1.76
CA ALA A 7 -14.02 13.70 -0.70
C ALA A 7 -13.58 12.45 0.07
N ILE A 8 -14.51 11.53 0.36
CA ILE A 8 -14.21 10.25 1.01
C ILE A 8 -13.38 9.35 0.10
N ILE A 9 -13.73 9.25 -1.18
CA ILE A 9 -12.96 8.44 -2.15
C ILE A 9 -11.53 8.98 -2.27
N PHE A 10 -11.36 10.31 -2.31
CA PHE A 10 -10.03 10.93 -2.32
C PHE A 10 -9.23 10.61 -1.05
N ALA A 11 -9.86 10.68 0.14
CA ALA A 11 -9.19 10.30 1.38
C ALA A 11 -8.73 8.83 1.37
N LEU A 12 -9.58 7.91 0.88
CA LEU A 12 -9.24 6.50 0.73
C LEU A 12 -8.13 6.27 -0.29
N LEU A 13 -8.13 7.01 -1.41
CA LEU A 13 -7.07 6.99 -2.41
C LEU A 13 -5.73 7.35 -1.78
N VAL A 14 -5.67 8.46 -1.04
CA VAL A 14 -4.45 8.92 -0.38
C VAL A 14 -4.00 7.91 0.70
N ALA A 15 -4.92 7.38 1.48
CA ALA A 15 -4.61 6.38 2.50
C ALA A 15 -4.05 5.08 1.87
N ALA A 16 -4.72 4.55 0.84
CA ALA A 16 -4.25 3.36 0.13
C ALA A 16 -2.90 3.59 -0.57
N GLY A 17 -2.73 4.76 -1.21
CA GLY A 17 -1.47 5.11 -1.86
C GLY A 17 -0.30 5.23 -0.89
N THR A 18 -0.47 5.94 0.22
CA THR A 18 0.58 6.11 1.24
C THR A 18 0.96 4.79 1.91
N LEU A 19 -0.03 3.96 2.29
CA LEU A 19 0.21 2.63 2.85
C LEU A 19 0.87 1.69 1.84
N GLY A 20 0.43 1.71 0.58
CA GLY A 20 0.98 0.87 -0.49
C GLY A 20 2.44 1.20 -0.79
N VAL A 21 2.75 2.49 -0.99
CA VAL A 21 4.13 2.96 -1.23
C VAL A 21 5.02 2.65 -0.03
N THR A 22 4.54 2.84 1.20
CA THR A 22 5.31 2.53 2.42
C THR A 22 5.61 1.03 2.53
N SER A 23 4.63 0.17 2.21
CA SER A 23 4.83 -1.27 2.22
C SER A 23 5.83 -1.73 1.15
N LEU A 24 5.74 -1.19 -0.07
CA LEU A 24 6.72 -1.45 -1.12
C LEU A 24 8.12 -0.92 -0.76
N ALA A 25 8.22 0.22 -0.07
CA ALA A 25 9.49 0.70 0.45
C ALA A 25 10.07 -0.29 1.47
N MET A 26 9.26 -0.85 2.36
CA MET A 26 9.69 -1.88 3.31
C MET A 26 10.14 -3.17 2.61
N TYR A 27 9.53 -3.56 1.51
CA TYR A 27 10.01 -4.70 0.71
C TYR A 27 11.47 -4.55 0.23
N VAL A 28 11.86 -3.31 -0.11
CA VAL A 28 13.22 -2.98 -0.59
C VAL A 28 14.19 -2.73 0.56
N LEU A 29 13.74 -2.06 1.61
CA LEU A 29 14.60 -1.57 2.70
C LEU A 29 14.74 -2.56 3.85
N HIS A 30 13.75 -3.43 4.08
CA HIS A 30 13.76 -4.34 5.23
C HIS A 30 14.86 -5.40 5.12
N ARG A 31 15.71 -5.47 6.15
CA ARG A 31 16.77 -6.45 6.28
C ARG A 31 16.74 -7.08 7.66
N ASN A 32 16.76 -8.40 7.70
CA ASN A 32 16.90 -9.17 8.92
C ASN A 32 18.11 -10.12 8.76
N PRO A 33 19.30 -9.74 9.26
CA PRO A 33 20.53 -10.49 9.05
C PRO A 33 20.59 -11.80 9.86
N ASP A 34 19.78 -11.92 10.92
CA ASP A 34 19.84 -13.03 11.87
C ASP A 34 18.94 -14.21 11.45
N ASP A 35 17.91 -13.97 10.64
CA ASP A 35 16.96 -15.00 10.19
C ASP A 35 16.50 -14.76 8.74
N ARG A 36 17.01 -15.61 7.83
CA ARG A 36 16.72 -15.52 6.38
C ARG A 36 15.30 -15.94 6.04
N ASP A 37 14.72 -16.89 6.76
CA ASP A 37 13.37 -17.40 6.48
C ASP A 37 12.33 -16.37 6.93
N ALA A 38 12.53 -15.80 8.13
CA ALA A 38 11.72 -14.67 8.60
C ALA A 38 11.81 -13.47 7.65
N GLN A 39 13.02 -13.16 7.15
CA GLN A 39 13.22 -12.08 6.18
C GLN A 39 12.43 -12.29 4.89
N GLN A 40 12.50 -13.50 4.30
CA GLN A 40 11.78 -13.78 3.06
C GLN A 40 10.27 -13.67 3.23
N ARG A 41 9.73 -14.23 4.32
CA ARG A 41 8.31 -14.15 4.63
C ARG A 41 7.83 -12.71 4.75
N GLN A 42 8.52 -11.88 5.52
CA GLN A 42 8.18 -10.47 5.71
C GLN A 42 8.24 -9.68 4.41
N ARG A 43 9.24 -9.95 3.55
CA ARG A 43 9.32 -9.33 2.23
C ARG A 43 8.13 -9.69 1.35
N ILE A 44 7.69 -10.95 1.35
CA ILE A 44 6.49 -11.35 0.59
C ILE A 44 5.25 -10.63 1.13
N GLU A 45 5.10 -10.53 2.45
CA GLU A 45 3.99 -9.80 3.07
C GLU A 45 4.01 -8.32 2.65
N TYR A 46 5.15 -7.64 2.71
CA TYR A 46 5.30 -6.26 2.25
C TYR A 46 4.97 -6.07 0.76
N ALA A 47 5.42 -7.00 -0.09
CA ALA A 47 5.09 -6.96 -1.52
C ALA A 47 3.58 -7.14 -1.75
N PHE A 48 2.97 -8.10 -1.08
CA PHE A 48 1.53 -8.39 -1.20
C PHE A 48 0.67 -7.20 -0.75
N PHE A 49 0.91 -6.70 0.47
CA PHE A 49 0.17 -5.54 0.99
C PHE A 49 0.41 -4.29 0.15
N GLY A 50 1.65 -4.06 -0.28
CA GLY A 50 2.01 -2.97 -1.17
C GLY A 50 1.22 -2.98 -2.48
N ILE A 51 1.28 -4.11 -3.21
CA ILE A 51 0.59 -4.24 -4.51
C ILE A 51 -0.93 -4.14 -4.33
N ALA A 52 -1.50 -4.82 -3.33
CA ALA A 52 -2.94 -4.77 -3.08
C ALA A 52 -3.43 -3.33 -2.78
N ALA A 53 -2.68 -2.58 -1.98
CA ALA A 53 -3.00 -1.18 -1.67
C ALA A 53 -2.88 -0.28 -2.91
N ILE A 54 -1.91 -0.52 -3.79
CA ILE A 54 -1.82 0.19 -5.08
C ILE A 54 -3.01 -0.13 -5.98
N VAL A 55 -3.47 -1.38 -6.05
CA VAL A 55 -4.69 -1.74 -6.79
C VAL A 55 -5.89 -0.98 -6.25
N VAL A 56 -6.07 -0.94 -4.92
CA VAL A 56 -7.15 -0.17 -4.28
C VAL A 56 -7.04 1.31 -4.61
N MET A 57 -5.84 1.89 -4.53
CA MET A 57 -5.58 3.28 -4.92
C MET A 57 -6.02 3.56 -6.36
N LEU A 58 -5.67 2.69 -7.30
CA LEU A 58 -6.04 2.82 -8.72
C LEU A 58 -7.56 2.70 -8.93
N LEU A 59 -8.24 1.83 -8.18
CA LEU A 59 -9.69 1.73 -8.20
C LEU A 59 -10.37 2.99 -7.64
N MET A 60 -9.83 3.57 -6.56
CA MET A 60 -10.34 4.83 -6.02
C MET A 60 -10.07 6.00 -6.97
N TRP A 61 -8.93 6.00 -7.67
CA TRP A 61 -8.63 6.97 -8.71
C TRP A 61 -9.64 6.88 -9.85
N TYR A 62 -9.95 5.67 -10.32
CA TYR A 62 -10.95 5.46 -11.37
C TYR A 62 -12.37 5.89 -10.95
N ALA A 63 -12.69 5.81 -9.65
CA ALA A 63 -13.99 6.18 -9.12
C ALA A 63 -14.18 7.70 -8.88
N LEU A 64 -13.10 8.48 -8.91
CA LEU A 64 -13.13 9.96 -8.82
C LEU A 64 -13.43 10.60 -10.17
#